data_AF-A0A496ZQ07-F1
#
_entry.id   AF-A0A496ZQ07-F1
#
_cell.length_a   1.000
_cell.length_b   1.000
_cell.length_c   1.000
_cell.angle_alpha   90.00
_cell.angle_beta   90.00
_cell.angle_gamma   90.00
#
_symmetry.space_group_name_H-M   'P 1'
#
loop_
_entity.id
_entity.type
_entity.pdbx_description
1 polymer ?
#
loop_
_entity_poly.entity_id
_entity_poly.type
_entity_poly.pdbx_seq_one_letter_code
_entity_poly.pdbx_strand_id
1 'polypeptide(L)'
;MERNKRIFFENERVKIINKNVIFTREIPENSIDLIITSPPYNVGIEYNSNNDKISYKEYLEFSKEWLTNCYKWLKSDGRFCLNIPLDKNKGGQQSVGADLTIIAKKVGFKYHSTIIWNEGNISRRTAWGSWMSASAPYVIAPVELIVILYKKTWKKTSGSRKSDITKKEFMEWTNG
;
A
#
# COMPACT_ATOMS: atom_id res chain seq x y z
N MET A 1 -22.47 -26.55 15.51
CA MET A 1 -22.94 -25.35 14.78
C MET A 1 -22.28 -24.13 15.42
N GLU A 2 -21.05 -23.79 15.01
CA GLU A 2 -20.32 -22.67 15.61
C GLU A 2 -20.60 -21.37 14.86
N ARG A 3 -20.90 -20.32 15.64
CA ARG A 3 -21.19 -18.97 15.18
C ARG A 3 -20.03 -18.44 14.34
N ASN A 4 -20.29 -18.37 13.05
CA ASN A 4 -19.51 -17.71 12.01
C ASN A 4 -19.43 -16.20 12.31
N LYS A 5 -18.62 -15.76 13.28
CA LYS A 5 -18.38 -14.33 13.56
C LYS A 5 -17.51 -13.77 12.43
N ARG A 6 -18.18 -13.33 11.35
CA ARG A 6 -17.57 -12.70 10.17
C ARG A 6 -16.92 -11.34 10.50
N ILE A 7 -17.36 -10.71 11.59
CA ILE A 7 -16.91 -9.43 12.10
C ILE A 7 -16.30 -9.67 13.49
N PHE A 8 -15.06 -9.21 13.69
CA PHE A 8 -14.34 -9.35 14.95
C PHE A 8 -14.84 -8.34 15.98
N PHE A 9 -15.05 -7.09 15.53
CA PHE A 9 -15.56 -6.00 16.35
C PHE A 9 -16.36 -5.02 15.49
N GLU A 10 -17.44 -4.46 16.03
CA GLU A 10 -18.22 -3.41 15.37
C GLU A 10 -18.86 -2.49 16.41
N ASN A 11 -18.76 -1.19 16.15
CA ASN A 11 -19.56 -0.14 16.77
C ASN A 11 -19.95 0.89 15.69
N GLU A 12 -20.55 2.01 16.08
CA GLU A 12 -21.03 3.05 15.15
C GLU A 12 -19.94 3.66 14.25
N ARG A 13 -18.66 3.61 14.66
CA ARG A 13 -17.55 4.29 13.96
C ARG A 13 -16.49 3.33 13.42
N VAL A 14 -16.39 2.13 13.98
CA VAL A 14 -15.28 1.20 13.74
C VAL A 14 -15.82 -0.19 13.50
N LYS A 15 -15.34 -0.82 12.42
CA LYS A 15 -15.58 -2.22 12.08
C LYS A 15 -14.25 -2.91 11.83
N ILE A 16 -13.97 -3.99 12.57
CA ILE A 16 -12.78 -4.83 12.41
C ILE A 16 -13.21 -6.16 11.83
N ILE A 17 -12.61 -6.52 10.69
CA ILE A 17 -12.93 -7.71 9.91
C ILE A 17 -11.70 -8.61 9.89
N ASN A 18 -11.78 -9.79 10.50
CA ASN A 18 -10.73 -10.81 10.39
C ASN A 18 -11.04 -11.73 9.20
N LYS A 19 -10.57 -11.36 8.02
CA LYS A 19 -10.75 -12.10 6.76
C LYS A 19 -9.55 -11.92 5.84
N ASN A 20 -9.44 -12.84 4.88
CA ASN A 20 -8.50 -12.71 3.77
C ASN A 20 -9.02 -11.65 2.77
N VAL A 21 -8.19 -10.64 2.46
CA VAL A 21 -8.52 -9.52 1.56
C VAL A 21 -8.87 -9.95 0.13
N ILE A 22 -8.40 -11.13 -0.30
CA ILE A 22 -8.67 -11.68 -1.63
C ILE A 22 -10.10 -12.20 -1.73
N PHE A 23 -10.60 -12.83 -0.66
CA PHE A 23 -11.87 -13.58 -0.67
C PHE A 23 -13.01 -12.91 0.11
N THR A 24 -12.75 -11.80 0.79
CA THR A 24 -13.75 -11.13 1.62
C THR A 24 -14.91 -10.55 0.81
N ARG A 25 -16.13 -10.73 1.31
CA ARG A 25 -17.37 -10.13 0.76
C ARG A 25 -18.00 -9.12 1.71
N GLU A 26 -17.30 -8.78 2.78
CA GLU A 26 -17.81 -7.93 3.87
C GLU A 26 -17.73 -6.42 3.52
N ILE A 27 -17.04 -6.06 2.44
CA ILE A 27 -16.86 -4.68 1.99
C ILE A 27 -17.66 -4.49 0.69
N PRO A 28 -18.73 -3.66 0.68
CA PRO A 28 -19.49 -3.39 -0.53
C PRO A 28 -18.65 -2.64 -1.57
N GLU A 29 -18.95 -2.85 -2.84
CA GLU A 29 -18.35 -2.07 -3.92
C GLU A 29 -18.74 -0.58 -3.80
N ASN A 30 -17.84 0.30 -4.23
CA ASN A 30 -18.05 1.76 -4.21
C ASN A 30 -18.50 2.31 -2.84
N SER A 31 -18.02 1.74 -1.74
CA SER A 31 -18.39 2.15 -0.38
C SER A 31 -17.30 2.94 0.34
N ILE A 32 -16.03 2.76 -0.05
CA ILE A 32 -14.88 3.31 0.66
C ILE A 32 -14.44 4.65 0.04
N ASP A 33 -14.27 5.68 0.88
CA ASP A 33 -13.80 7.01 0.46
C ASP A 33 -12.27 7.09 0.35
N LEU A 34 -11.56 6.43 1.27
CA LEU A 34 -10.11 6.43 1.37
C LEU A 34 -9.63 5.05 1.80
N ILE A 35 -8.68 4.49 1.06
CA ILE A 35 -7.92 3.31 1.48
C ILE A 35 -6.51 3.77 1.84
N ILE A 36 -5.99 3.29 2.97
CA ILE A 36 -4.59 3.45 3.37
C ILE A 36 -4.09 2.04 3.67
N THR A 37 -2.98 1.63 3.05
CA THR A 37 -2.43 0.29 3.29
C THR A 37 -0.91 0.25 3.11
N SER A 38 -0.32 -0.72 3.80
CA SER A 38 1.09 -1.14 3.71
C SER A 38 1.06 -2.66 3.56
N PRO A 39 0.93 -3.21 2.34
CA PRO A 39 0.78 -4.64 2.12
C PRO A 39 2.07 -5.38 2.52
N PRO A 40 2.02 -6.70 2.79
CA PRO A 40 3.24 -7.45 3.08
C PRO A 40 4.23 -7.36 1.91
N TYR A 41 5.49 -6.99 2.16
CA TYR A 41 6.47 -6.70 1.10
C TYR A 41 7.22 -7.92 0.55
N ASN A 42 6.81 -9.13 0.95
CA ASN A 42 7.54 -10.38 0.65
C ASN A 42 9.07 -10.24 0.91
N VAL A 43 9.42 -9.60 2.03
CA VAL A 43 10.81 -9.41 2.51
C VAL A 43 11.32 -10.59 3.35
N GLY A 44 10.50 -11.66 3.44
CA GLY A 44 10.80 -12.89 4.16
C GLY A 44 10.89 -12.70 5.68
N ILE A 45 9.87 -12.03 6.25
CA ILE A 45 9.49 -12.28 7.64
C ILE A 45 8.88 -13.69 7.65
N GLU A 46 9.42 -14.58 8.47
CA GLU A 46 8.88 -15.93 8.65
C GLU A 46 7.48 -15.83 9.26
N TYR A 47 6.46 -15.80 8.41
CA TYR A 47 5.14 -16.22 8.84
C TYR A 47 5.23 -17.75 8.97
N ASN A 48 5.31 -18.22 10.21
CA ASN A 48 5.40 -19.64 10.56
C ASN A 48 4.48 -20.49 9.66
N SER A 49 5.02 -21.62 9.19
CA SER A 49 4.38 -22.69 8.40
C SER A 49 4.13 -22.43 6.91
N ASN A 50 5.19 -22.58 6.10
CA ASN A 50 5.32 -23.57 5.02
C ASN A 50 6.48 -23.17 4.10
N ASN A 51 7.21 -24.18 3.61
CA ASN A 51 8.49 -24.08 2.92
C ASN A 51 8.37 -23.59 1.46
N ASP A 52 7.51 -22.60 1.20
CA ASP A 52 7.25 -22.05 -0.12
C ASP A 52 7.70 -20.58 -0.16
N LYS A 53 8.95 -20.35 -0.58
CA LYS A 53 9.43 -19.00 -0.91
C LYS A 53 8.60 -18.48 -2.09
N ILE A 54 7.57 -17.68 -1.81
CA ILE A 54 6.77 -17.00 -2.84
C ILE A 54 7.71 -16.25 -3.77
N SER A 55 7.72 -16.63 -5.05
CA SER A 55 8.52 -15.98 -6.07
C SER A 55 8.09 -14.52 -6.27
N TYR A 56 8.96 -13.69 -6.84
CA TYR A 56 8.59 -12.31 -7.10
C TYR A 56 7.39 -12.19 -8.05
N LYS A 57 7.29 -13.11 -9.02
CA LYS A 57 6.14 -13.17 -9.93
C LYS A 57 4.84 -13.47 -9.19
N GLU A 58 4.83 -14.48 -8.32
CA GLU A 58 3.64 -14.81 -7.51
C GLU A 58 3.25 -13.65 -6.59
N TYR A 59 4.24 -12.93 -6.04
CA TYR A 59 3.98 -11.71 -5.28
C TYR A 59 3.28 -10.62 -6.10
N LEU A 60 3.70 -10.41 -7.35
CA LEU A 60 3.07 -9.44 -8.24
C LEU A 60 1.64 -9.85 -8.63
N GLU A 61 1.39 -11.14 -8.88
CA GLU A 61 0.04 -11.65 -9.15
C GLU A 61 -0.86 -11.53 -7.93
N PHE A 62 -0.39 -11.95 -6.75
CA PHE A 62 -1.08 -11.71 -5.48
C PHE A 62 -1.39 -10.23 -5.29
N SER A 63 -0.45 -9.36 -5.65
CA SER A 63 -0.63 -7.91 -5.55
C SER A 63 -1.70 -7.35 -6.46
N LYS A 64 -1.76 -7.84 -7.69
CA LYS A 64 -2.81 -7.50 -8.64
C LYS A 64 -4.19 -7.90 -8.12
N GLU A 65 -4.33 -9.05 -7.47
CA GLU A 65 -5.61 -9.51 -6.93
C GLU A 65 -6.14 -8.59 -5.83
N TRP A 66 -5.34 -8.30 -4.78
CA TRP A 66 -5.82 -7.41 -3.72
C TRP A 66 -5.99 -5.96 -4.20
N LEU A 67 -5.14 -5.48 -5.14
CA LEU A 67 -5.33 -4.17 -5.78
C LEU A 67 -6.67 -4.09 -6.52
N THR A 68 -7.06 -5.17 -7.20
CA THR A 68 -8.35 -5.25 -7.91
C THR A 68 -9.52 -5.15 -6.95
N ASN A 69 -9.44 -5.80 -5.78
CA ASN A 69 -10.46 -5.68 -4.75
C ASN A 69 -10.53 -4.27 -4.17
N CYS A 70 -9.38 -3.67 -3.83
CA CYS A 70 -9.31 -2.27 -3.40
C CYS A 70 -9.96 -1.32 -4.41
N TYR A 71 -9.71 -1.52 -5.71
CA TYR A 71 -10.32 -0.71 -6.76
C TYR A 71 -11.85 -0.84 -6.78
N LYS A 72 -12.39 -2.06 -6.63
CA LYS A 72 -13.84 -2.30 -6.59
C LYS A 72 -14.51 -1.63 -5.38
N TRP A 73 -13.92 -1.77 -4.19
CA TRP A 73 -14.45 -1.19 -2.95
C TRP A 73 -14.43 0.34 -2.93
N LEU A 74 -13.43 0.93 -3.58
CA LEU A 74 -13.26 2.38 -3.59
C LEU A 74 -14.39 3.07 -4.38
N LYS A 75 -14.90 4.19 -3.87
CA LYS A 75 -15.83 5.07 -4.58
C LYS A 75 -15.19 5.65 -5.85
N SER A 76 -16.02 6.10 -6.80
CA SER A 76 -15.56 6.74 -8.04
C SER A 76 -14.66 7.95 -7.81
N ASP A 77 -14.91 8.69 -6.72
CA ASP A 77 -14.15 9.84 -6.25
C ASP A 77 -13.30 9.51 -5.01
N GLY A 78 -13.02 8.23 -4.78
CA GLY A 78 -12.20 7.77 -3.68
C GLY A 78 -10.71 7.79 -4.00
N ARG A 79 -9.90 7.80 -2.93
CA ARG A 79 -8.43 7.89 -2.97
C ARG A 79 -7.79 6.66 -2.35
N PHE A 80 -6.57 6.37 -2.75
CA PHE A 80 -5.82 5.23 -2.25
C PHE A 80 -4.37 5.63 -1.99
N CYS A 81 -3.94 5.50 -0.73
CA CYS A 81 -2.56 5.70 -0.29
C CYS A 81 -1.90 4.33 -0.13
N LEU A 82 -0.96 4.01 -1.02
CA LEU A 82 -0.25 2.74 -1.06
C LEU A 82 1.19 2.94 -0.58
N ASN A 83 1.48 2.54 0.66
CA ASN A 83 2.82 2.53 1.22
C ASN A 83 3.55 1.25 0.80
N ILE A 84 4.65 1.39 0.08
CA ILE A 84 5.45 0.29 -0.50
C ILE A 84 6.94 0.64 -0.50
N PRO A 85 7.85 -0.35 -0.45
CA PRO A 85 9.28 -0.08 -0.56
C PRO A 85 9.61 0.50 -1.94
N LEU A 86 10.65 1.34 -1.99
CA LEU A 86 11.20 1.81 -3.27
C LEU A 86 11.72 0.62 -4.09
N ASP A 87 12.68 -0.10 -3.52
CA ASP A 87 13.32 -1.28 -4.10
C ASP A 87 13.49 -2.37 -3.04
N LYS A 88 13.73 -3.61 -3.49
CA LYS A 88 14.23 -4.69 -2.61
C LYS A 88 15.41 -5.41 -3.25
N ASN A 89 16.30 -5.92 -2.40
CA ASN A 89 17.51 -6.63 -2.82
C ASN A 89 17.48 -8.14 -2.50
N LYS A 90 16.57 -8.60 -1.65
CA LYS A 90 16.51 -10.00 -1.22
C LYS A 90 16.05 -10.89 -2.37
N GLY A 91 16.90 -11.82 -2.78
CA GLY A 91 16.66 -12.68 -3.96
C GLY A 91 16.91 -11.99 -5.30
N GLY A 92 17.65 -10.87 -5.29
CA GLY A 92 17.92 -10.04 -6.46
C GLY A 92 17.33 -8.63 -6.31
N GLN A 93 17.85 -7.69 -7.10
CA GLN A 93 17.30 -6.34 -7.20
C GLN A 93 15.93 -6.40 -7.88
N GLN A 94 14.91 -5.82 -7.26
CA GLN A 94 13.57 -5.73 -7.79
C GLN A 94 12.98 -4.34 -7.51
N SER A 95 12.39 -3.74 -8.54
CA SER A 95 11.79 -2.41 -8.53
C SER A 95 10.35 -2.43 -8.00
N VAL A 96 10.17 -2.88 -6.76
CA VAL A 96 8.83 -3.12 -6.15
C VAL A 96 7.92 -1.90 -6.26
N GLY A 97 8.43 -0.72 -5.93
CA GLY A 97 7.69 0.53 -6.00
C GLY A 97 7.15 0.80 -7.41
N ALA A 98 8.00 0.63 -8.42
CA ALA A 98 7.63 0.83 -9.82
C ALA A 98 6.63 -0.24 -10.30
N ASP A 99 6.88 -1.51 -9.99
CA ASP A 99 6.07 -2.63 -10.46
C ASP A 99 4.65 -2.57 -9.89
N LEU A 100 4.50 -2.31 -8.60
CA LEU A 100 3.18 -2.16 -7.98
C LEU A 100 2.44 -0.92 -8.48
N THR A 101 3.15 0.17 -8.77
CA THR A 101 2.56 1.36 -9.41
C THR A 101 2.01 1.03 -10.80
N ILE A 102 2.76 0.26 -11.60
CA ILE A 102 2.31 -0.20 -12.92
C ILE A 102 1.09 -1.12 -12.79
N ILE A 103 1.11 -2.07 -11.86
CA ILE A 103 -0.02 -2.98 -11.63
C ILE A 103 -1.26 -2.21 -11.21
N ALA A 104 -1.14 -1.26 -10.28
CA ALA A 104 -2.27 -0.43 -9.86
C ALA A 104 -2.87 0.34 -11.03
N LYS A 105 -2.04 0.93 -11.90
CA LYS A 105 -2.51 1.58 -13.13
C LYS A 105 -3.21 0.60 -14.09
N LYS A 106 -2.69 -0.62 -14.25
CA LYS A 106 -3.31 -1.68 -15.07
C LYS A 106 -4.66 -2.13 -14.51
N VAL A 107 -4.83 -2.17 -13.18
CA VAL A 107 -6.11 -2.45 -12.51
C VAL A 107 -7.14 -1.35 -12.78
N GLY A 108 -6.70 -0.12 -13.05
CA GLY A 108 -7.55 1.01 -13.44
C GLY A 108 -7.37 2.24 -12.56
N PHE A 109 -6.51 2.20 -11.54
CA PHE A 109 -6.19 3.39 -10.76
C PHE A 109 -5.51 4.46 -11.63
N LYS A 110 -5.77 5.71 -11.30
CA LYS A 110 -5.04 6.86 -11.83
C LYS A 110 -4.04 7.35 -10.80
N TYR A 111 -2.85 7.72 -11.26
CA TYR A 111 -1.77 8.25 -10.44
C TYR A 111 -1.97 9.73 -10.16
N HIS A 112 -1.73 10.16 -8.92
CA HIS A 112 -1.71 11.57 -8.55
C HIS A 112 -0.30 12.07 -8.21
N SER A 113 0.33 11.49 -7.19
CA SER A 113 1.64 11.87 -6.69
C SER A 113 2.29 10.71 -5.92
N THR A 114 3.58 10.85 -5.59
CA THR A 114 4.28 9.94 -4.69
C THR A 114 4.90 10.78 -3.59
N ILE A 115 4.65 10.39 -2.34
CA ILE A 115 5.34 10.93 -1.17
C ILE A 115 6.56 10.04 -0.92
N ILE A 116 7.73 10.65 -0.77
CA ILE A 116 8.94 9.94 -0.36
C ILE A 116 9.01 9.99 1.15
N TRP A 117 8.77 8.84 1.79
CA TRP A 117 8.88 8.73 3.23
C TRP A 117 10.32 8.36 3.60
N ASN A 118 11.07 9.36 4.09
CA ASN A 118 12.37 9.12 4.69
C ASN A 118 12.16 8.57 6.11
N GLU A 119 12.32 7.25 6.27
CA GLU A 119 12.09 6.57 7.54
C GLU A 119 13.11 6.97 8.62
N GLY A 120 14.21 7.63 8.24
CA GLY A 120 15.28 8.03 9.15
C GLY A 120 16.11 6.87 9.72
N ASN A 121 15.61 5.63 9.59
CA ASN A 121 16.29 4.38 9.92
C ASN A 121 17.30 4.05 8.81
N ILE A 122 18.34 4.86 8.68
CA ILE A 122 19.51 4.52 7.87
C ILE A 122 20.09 3.26 8.50
N SER A 123 19.83 2.10 7.90
CA SER A 123 20.59 0.91 8.25
C SER A 123 22.06 1.29 8.15
N ARG A 124 22.87 1.02 9.18
CA ARG A 124 24.33 1.26 9.20
C ARG A 124 25.08 0.37 8.18
N ARG A 125 24.46 0.07 7.05
CA ARG A 125 25.02 -0.67 5.95
C ARG A 125 25.65 0.35 5.02
N THR A 126 26.97 0.27 4.91
CA THR A 126 27.76 0.96 3.89
C THR A 126 27.21 0.64 2.49
N ALA A 127 27.51 1.46 1.48
CA ALA A 127 27.22 1.12 0.10
C ALA A 127 28.08 -0.10 -0.32
N TRP A 128 27.60 -1.33 -0.12
CA TRP A 128 28.38 -2.54 -0.40
C TRP A 128 28.16 -2.98 -1.84
N GLY A 129 29.06 -2.52 -2.72
CA GLY A 129 29.37 -3.12 -4.01
C GLY A 129 30.38 -4.26 -3.87
N SER A 130 31.35 -4.34 -4.78
CA SER A 130 32.61 -5.08 -4.54
C SER A 130 33.31 -4.52 -3.31
N TRP A 131 33.55 -5.34 -2.27
CA TRP A 131 34.18 -4.92 -1.02
C TRP A 131 35.46 -4.11 -1.26
N MET A 132 35.49 -2.86 -0.76
CA MET A 132 36.60 -1.92 -0.94
C MET A 132 37.08 -1.72 -2.40
N SER A 133 36.18 -1.88 -3.37
CA SER A 133 36.48 -1.67 -4.80
C SER A 133 35.41 -0.79 -5.43
N ALA A 134 35.88 0.15 -6.27
CA ALA A 134 35.02 1.06 -7.03
C ALA A 134 34.41 0.42 -8.29
N SER A 135 34.59 -0.89 -8.51
CA SER A 135 34.14 -1.54 -9.74
C SER A 135 32.63 -1.66 -9.87
N ALA A 136 31.86 -1.60 -8.78
CA ALA A 136 30.39 -1.66 -8.81
C ALA A 136 29.74 -1.00 -7.57
N PRO A 137 29.82 0.33 -7.39
CA PRO A 137 29.20 0.99 -6.24
C PRO A 137 27.67 0.85 -6.28
N TYR A 138 27.05 0.66 -5.11
CA TYR A 138 25.60 0.55 -4.97
C TYR A 138 25.11 1.33 -3.75
N VAL A 139 24.21 2.30 -3.96
CA VAL A 139 23.64 3.14 -2.90
C VAL A 139 22.23 2.64 -2.56
N ILE A 140 21.97 2.48 -1.27
CA ILE A 140 20.63 2.13 -0.78
C ILE A 140 19.95 3.42 -0.34
N ALA A 141 18.77 3.71 -0.90
CA ALA A 141 17.94 4.81 -0.43
C ALA A 141 17.13 4.35 0.81
N PRO A 142 17.26 5.02 1.98
CA PRO A 142 16.55 4.67 3.21
C PRO A 142 15.12 5.24 3.20
N VAL A 143 14.37 4.94 2.14
CA VAL A 143 13.05 5.54 1.90
C VAL A 143 12.03 4.48 1.50
N GLU A 144 10.79 4.74 1.89
CA GLU A 144 9.61 4.08 1.33
C GLU A 144 8.82 5.07 0.47
N LEU A 145 7.97 4.53 -0.41
CA LEU A 145 7.05 5.29 -1.23
C LEU A 145 5.65 5.22 -0.64
N ILE A 146 4.96 6.35 -0.57
CA ILE A 146 3.50 6.38 -0.45
C ILE A 146 2.94 6.88 -1.77
N VAL A 147 2.49 5.95 -2.60
CA VAL A 147 1.92 6.25 -3.91
C VAL A 147 0.46 6.65 -3.74
N ILE A 148 0.13 7.86 -4.18
CA ILE A 148 -1.22 8.42 -4.11
C ILE A 148 -1.94 8.16 -5.42
N LEU A 149 -3.02 7.39 -5.32
CA LEU A 149 -3.83 6.91 -6.42
C LEU A 149 -5.30 7.34 -6.23
N TYR A 150 -6.08 7.33 -7.31
CA TYR A 150 -7.52 7.59 -7.28
C TYR A 150 -8.28 6.77 -8.33
N LYS A 151 -9.59 6.55 -8.14
CA LYS A 151 -10.40 5.67 -9.01
C LYS A 151 -10.75 6.33 -10.35
N LYS A 152 -11.67 7.30 -10.37
CA LYS A 152 -12.12 7.98 -11.60
C LYS A 152 -11.81 9.47 -11.60
N THR A 153 -12.22 10.17 -10.53
CA THR A 153 -12.11 11.62 -10.40
C THR A 153 -11.38 12.00 -9.12
N TRP A 154 -10.43 12.93 -9.20
CA TRP A 154 -9.68 13.42 -8.04
C TRP A 154 -10.54 14.29 -7.11
N LYS A 155 -11.41 15.12 -7.72
CA LYS A 155 -12.32 16.00 -6.99
C LYS A 155 -13.38 15.16 -6.29
N LYS A 156 -13.57 15.40 -4.99
CA LYS A 156 -14.64 14.78 -4.21
C LYS A 156 -15.99 15.35 -4.65
N THR A 157 -16.91 14.47 -5.07
CA THR A 157 -18.24 14.84 -5.55
C THR A 157 -19.35 14.20 -4.73
N SER A 158 -19.07 13.13 -3.99
CA SER A 158 -19.99 12.42 -3.09
C SER A 158 -19.86 12.90 -1.64
N GLY A 159 -20.74 12.40 -0.77
CA GLY A 159 -20.78 12.73 0.67
C GLY A 159 -21.45 14.06 0.98
N SER A 160 -21.34 14.51 2.23
CA SER A 160 -21.96 15.76 2.72
C SER A 160 -21.33 17.03 2.13
N ARG A 161 -20.08 16.93 1.64
CA ARG A 161 -19.23 18.05 1.23
C ARG A 161 -19.02 19.12 2.32
N LYS A 162 -19.35 18.79 3.58
CA LYS A 162 -19.06 19.64 4.74
C LYS A 162 -17.68 19.28 5.28
N SER A 163 -16.82 20.26 5.41
CA SER A 163 -15.52 20.10 6.06
C SER A 163 -15.69 20.02 7.57
N ASP A 164 -15.00 19.07 8.18
CA ASP A 164 -14.92 18.84 9.62
C ASP A 164 -13.57 19.25 10.23
N ILE A 165 -12.60 19.64 9.39
CA ILE A 165 -11.35 20.28 9.81
C ILE A 165 -11.51 21.80 9.90
N THR A 166 -10.92 22.39 10.94
CA THR A 166 -10.84 23.84 11.12
C THR A 166 -9.80 24.47 10.20
N LYS A 167 -9.88 25.79 10.00
CA LYS A 167 -8.84 26.55 9.28
C LYS A 167 -7.45 26.34 9.91
N LYS A 168 -7.38 26.27 11.24
CA LYS A 168 -6.13 26.08 11.98
C LYS A 168 -5.54 24.69 11.70
N GLU A 169 -6.33 23.63 11.86
CA GLU A 169 -5.89 22.25 11.56
C GLU A 169 -5.46 22.10 10.10
N PHE A 170 -6.19 22.71 9.16
CA PHE A 170 -5.80 22.69 7.75
C PHE A 170 -4.40 23.30 7.57
N MET A 171 -4.17 24.51 8.09
CA MET A 171 -2.86 25.15 7.99
C MET A 171 -1.76 24.35 8.68
N GLU A 172 -2.03 23.78 9.85
CA GLU A 172 -1.05 22.98 10.61
C GLU A 172 -0.71 21.66 9.91
N TRP A 173 -1.67 21.00 9.27
CA TRP A 173 -1.47 19.67 8.67
C TRP A 173 -1.04 19.71 7.21
N THR A 174 -1.21 20.84 6.52
CA THR A 174 -0.84 20.97 5.09
C THR A 174 0.33 21.91 4.83
N ASN A 175 0.95 22.48 5.87
CA ASN A 175 2.17 23.26 5.67
C ASN A 175 3.31 22.30 5.31
N GLY A 176 3.81 22.42 4.08
CA GLY A 176 4.98 21.68 3.58
C GLY A 176 6.29 22.32 4.02
#